data_AF-A0A194AI34-F1
#
_entry.id   AF-A0A194AI34-F1
#
_cell.length_a   1.000
_cell.length_b   1.000
_cell.length_c   1.000
_cell.angle_alpha   90.00
_cell.angle_beta   90.00
_cell.angle_gamma   90.00
#
_symmetry.space_group_name_H-M   'P 1'
#
loop_
_entity.id
_entity.type
_entity.pdbx_description
1 polymer ?
#
loop_
_entity_poly.entity_id
_entity_poly.type
_entity_poly.pdbx_seq_one_letter_code
_entity_poly.pdbx_strand_id
1 'polypeptide(L)'
;MDNQEIQGIATRFFEKYKKTEGDRTLWSAPWKIYKNGQTFEIIFSTCPRGTSFKVFVDNKKVDEIWEWPVFLEKLDDLETTYGSLFHRDDYFGQMKEML
;
A
#
# COMPACT_ATOMS: atom_id res chain seq x y z
N MET A 1 0.19 -6.85 -13.52
CA MET A 1 0.49 -5.40 -13.65
C MET A 1 1.98 -5.18 -13.52
N ASP A 2 2.54 -4.18 -14.22
CA ASP A 2 3.95 -3.82 -14.09
C ASP A 2 4.19 -2.78 -12.98
N ASN A 3 5.46 -2.61 -12.59
CA ASN A 3 5.85 -1.71 -11.51
C ASN A 3 5.48 -0.25 -11.76
N GLN A 4 5.52 0.21 -13.01
CA GLN A 4 5.19 1.59 -13.38
C GLN A 4 3.69 1.83 -13.24
N GLU A 5 2.86 0.88 -13.67
CA GLU A 5 1.41 0.92 -13.51
C GLU A 5 1.02 0.93 -12.03
N ILE A 6 1.60 0.02 -11.23
CA ILE A 6 1.34 -0.06 -9.78
C ILE A 6 1.67 1.26 -9.09
N GLN A 7 2.87 1.79 -9.31
CA GLN A 7 3.29 3.05 -8.72
C GLN A 7 2.38 4.21 -9.17
N GLY A 8 1.96 4.22 -10.44
CA GLY A 8 1.04 5.22 -10.97
C GLY A 8 -0.34 5.19 -10.30
N ILE A 9 -0.93 4.00 -10.15
CA ILE A 9 -2.23 3.80 -9.48
C ILE A 9 -2.14 4.25 -8.03
N ALA A 10 -1.15 3.75 -7.30
CA ALA A 10 -0.99 4.02 -5.87
C ALA A 10 -0.66 5.49 -5.59
N THR A 11 0.11 6.15 -6.45
CA THR A 11 0.37 7.59 -6.35
C THR A 11 -0.91 8.40 -6.56
N ARG A 12 -1.72 8.08 -7.57
CA ARG A 12 -3.01 8.76 -7.81
C ARG A 12 -4.00 8.54 -6.67
N PHE A 13 -4.04 7.33 -6.13
CA PHE A 13 -4.87 7.01 -4.98
C PHE A 13 -4.44 7.82 -3.75
N PHE A 14 -3.13 7.83 -3.48
CA PHE A 14 -2.57 8.62 -2.40
C PHE A 14 -2.95 10.10 -2.53
N GLU A 15 -2.75 10.72 -3.69
CA GLU A 15 -3.09 12.13 -3.90
C GLU A 15 -4.59 12.42 -3.72
N LYS A 16 -5.47 11.49 -4.11
CA LYS A 16 -6.93 11.64 -3.98
C LYS A 16 -7.41 11.47 -2.53
N TYR A 17 -6.81 10.55 -1.78
CA TYR A 17 -7.33 10.10 -0.48
C TYR A 17 -6.45 10.44 0.73
N LYS A 18 -5.26 11.03 0.52
CA LYS A 18 -4.35 11.40 1.61
C LYS A 18 -5.00 12.33 2.62
N LYS A 19 -4.67 12.10 3.89
CA LYS A 19 -5.08 12.92 5.02
C LYS A 19 -3.85 13.34 5.81
N THR A 20 -3.90 14.52 6.41
CA THR A 20 -2.83 15.00 7.30
C THR A 20 -2.90 14.31 8.65
N GLU A 21 -1.77 13.82 9.13
CA GLU A 21 -1.62 13.19 10.44
C GLU A 21 -1.21 14.23 11.49
N GLY A 22 -2.17 14.98 12.05
CA GLY A 22 -1.97 15.90 13.18
C GLY A 22 -1.06 17.11 12.89
N ASP A 23 0.24 16.86 12.70
CA ASP A 23 1.16 17.80 12.10
C ASP A 23 0.96 17.80 10.57
N ARG A 24 0.90 18.98 9.95
CA ARG A 24 0.67 19.10 8.49
C ARG A 24 1.88 18.65 7.66
N THR A 25 2.82 17.92 8.28
CA THR A 25 4.07 17.45 7.69
C THR A 25 4.05 15.97 7.36
N LEU A 26 3.06 15.22 7.86
CA LEU A 26 2.85 13.82 7.54
C LEU A 26 1.49 13.63 6.86
N TRP A 27 1.51 12.94 5.72
CA TRP A 27 0.31 12.59 4.96
C TRP A 27 0.21 11.10 4.82
N SER A 28 -0.97 10.53 5.05
CA SER A 28 -1.19 9.09 4.94
C SER A 28 -2.45 8.77 4.15
N ALA A 29 -2.44 7.63 3.45
CA ALA A 29 -3.62 7.05 2.82
C ALA A 29 -3.63 5.53 3.07
N PRO A 30 -4.57 5.00 3.87
CA PRO A 30 -4.73 3.55 4.03
C PRO A 30 -5.55 2.96 2.89
N TRP A 31 -5.14 1.78 2.41
CA TRP A 31 -5.96 0.93 1.54
C TRP A 31 -6.02 -0.49 2.11
N LYS A 32 -7.23 -1.00 2.31
CA LYS A 32 -7.50 -2.28 2.99
C LYS A 32 -8.44 -3.13 2.14
N ILE A 33 -8.07 -4.39 1.95
CA ILE A 33 -8.92 -5.40 1.35
C ILE A 33 -9.32 -6.47 2.37
N TYR A 34 -10.43 -7.14 2.11
CA TYR A 34 -10.95 -8.25 2.91
C TYR A 34 -10.99 -9.50 2.05
N LYS A 35 -10.35 -10.58 2.52
CA LYS A 35 -10.32 -11.86 1.80
C LYS A 35 -10.33 -13.01 2.81
N ASN A 36 -11.22 -13.99 2.60
CA ASN A 36 -11.34 -15.17 3.46
C ASN A 36 -11.50 -14.86 4.97
N GLY A 37 -12.19 -13.77 5.31
CA GLY A 37 -12.37 -13.34 6.70
C GLY A 37 -11.15 -12.67 7.35
N GLN A 38 -10.08 -12.46 6.59
CA GLN A 38 -8.88 -11.75 7.00
C GLN A 38 -8.73 -10.42 6.25
N THR A 39 -7.83 -9.57 6.76
CA THR A 39 -7.55 -8.26 6.15
C THR A 39 -6.10 -8.13 5.75
N PHE A 40 -5.88 -7.48 4.61
CA PHE A 40 -4.57 -7.05 4.16
C PHE A 40 -4.63 -5.55 3.87
N GLU A 41 -3.77 -4.77 4.52
CA GLU A 41 -3.75 -3.31 4.44
C GLU A 41 -2.35 -2.79 4.18
N ILE A 42 -2.25 -1.79 3.31
CA ILE A 42 -1.04 -1.00 3.12
C ILE A 42 -1.41 0.45 3.43
N ILE A 43 -0.67 1.04 4.37
CA ILE A 43 -0.75 2.46 4.66
C ILE A 43 0.42 3.14 3.95
N PHE A 44 0.08 3.96 2.97
CA PHE A 44 1.00 4.82 2.25
C PHE A 44 1.22 6.07 3.09
N SER A 45 2.47 6.43 3.37
CA SER A 45 2.80 7.62 4.14
C SER A 45 3.89 8.43 3.46
N THR A 46 3.72 9.74 3.36
CA THR A 46 4.75 10.65 2.84
C THR A 46 5.07 11.72 3.86
N CYS A 47 6.35 11.95 4.11
CA CYS A 47 6.86 13.06 4.90
C CYS A 47 8.09 13.66 4.19
N PRO A 48 8.65 14.78 4.68
CA PRO A 48 9.86 15.37 4.08
C PRO A 48 11.06 14.43 3.99
N ARG A 49 11.09 13.33 4.78
CA ARG A 49 12.15 12.32 4.74
C ARG A 49 11.94 11.25 3.66
N GLY A 50 10.76 11.15 3.07
CA GLY A 50 10.46 10.18 2.01
C GLY A 50 9.08 9.55 2.13
N THR A 51 8.89 8.48 1.36
CA THR A 51 7.67 7.66 1.32
C THR A 51 7.90 6.34 2.04
N SER A 52 6.96 5.94 2.88
CA SER A 52 6.93 4.61 3.49
C SER A 52 5.61 3.89 3.25
N PHE A 53 5.68 2.56 3.31
CA PHE A 53 4.59 1.62 3.09
C PHE A 53 4.54 0.69 4.29
N LYS A 54 3.56 0.87 5.16
CA LYS A 54 3.36 0.00 6.32
C LYS A 54 2.35 -1.08 5.94
N VAL A 55 2.77 -2.34 6.05
CA VAL A 55 1.94 -3.49 5.70
C VAL A 55 1.34 -4.08 6.97
N PHE A 56 0.03 -4.33 6.93
CA PHE A 56 -0.73 -4.90 8.03
C PHE A 56 -1.50 -6.14 7.56
N VAL A 57 -1.49 -7.18 8.39
CA VAL A 57 -2.32 -8.37 8.23
C VAL A 57 -3.13 -8.54 9.51
N ASP A 58 -4.45 -8.59 9.40
CA ASP A 58 -5.37 -8.67 10.55
C ASP A 58 -5.08 -7.59 11.61
N ASN A 59 -4.88 -6.35 11.12
CA ASN A 59 -4.54 -5.16 11.89
C ASN A 59 -3.20 -5.25 12.68
N LYS A 60 -2.38 -6.26 12.42
CA LYS A 60 -1.01 -6.36 12.96
C LYS A 60 -0.02 -5.91 11.90
N LYS A 61 0.86 -4.98 12.27
CA LYS A 61 1.96 -4.55 11.40
C LYS A 61 2.93 -5.71 11.19
N VAL A 62 3.16 -6.08 9.93
CA VAL A 62 4.08 -7.16 9.56
C VAL A 62 5.34 -6.63 8.86
N ASP A 63 5.26 -5.46 8.22
CA ASP A 63 6.40 -4.86 7.55
C ASP A 63 6.30 -3.33 7.51
N GLU A 64 7.43 -2.66 7.29
CA GLU A 64 7.53 -1.25 6.93
C GLU A 64 8.67 -1.05 5.94
N ILE A 65 8.29 -0.66 4.73
CA ILE A 65 9.21 -0.52 3.62
C ILE A 65 9.35 0.96 3.28
N TRP A 66 10.57 1.40 3.07
CA TRP A 66 10.88 2.78 2.67
C TRP A 66 11.27 2.82 1.20
N GLU A 67 10.84 3.89 0.54
CA GLU A 67 11.11 4.17 -0.87
C GLU A 67 10.41 3.23 -1.86
N TRP A 68 10.06 3.77 -3.02
CA TRP A 68 9.33 3.04 -4.06
C TRP A 68 10.09 1.84 -4.63
N PRO A 69 11.39 1.93 -4.97
CA PRO A 69 12.10 0.80 -5.56
C PRO A 69 12.09 -0.43 -4.64
N VAL A 70 12.34 -0.23 -3.35
CA VAL A 70 12.35 -1.31 -2.35
C VAL A 70 10.94 -1.88 -2.15
N PHE A 71 9.91 -1.03 -2.12
CA PHE A 71 8.52 -1.48 -2.02
C PHE A 71 8.12 -2.36 -3.20
N LEU A 72 8.49 -1.97 -4.43
CA LEU A 72 8.15 -2.70 -5.65
C LEU A 72 8.86 -4.05 -5.70
N GLU A 73 10.13 -4.13 -5.28
CA GLU A 73 10.86 -5.40 -5.13
C GLU A 73 10.22 -6.31 -4.07
N LYS A 74 9.71 -5.74 -2.98
CA LYS A 74 9.05 -6.48 -1.90
C LYS A 74 7.69 -7.07 -2.26
N LEU A 75 7.08 -6.66 -3.37
CA LEU A 75 5.77 -7.20 -3.77
C LEU A 75 5.84 -8.71 -4.04
N ASP A 76 6.94 -9.22 -4.59
CA ASP A 76 7.13 -10.66 -4.84
C ASP A 76 7.14 -11.46 -3.53
N ASP A 77 7.82 -10.94 -2.50
CA ASP A 77 7.86 -11.53 -1.15
C ASP A 77 6.48 -11.50 -0.49
N LEU A 78 5.75 -10.39 -0.63
CA LEU A 78 4.40 -10.23 -0.08
C LEU A 78 3.40 -11.19 -0.73
N GLU A 79 3.44 -11.37 -2.05
CA GLU A 79 2.60 -12.35 -2.75
C GLU A 79 2.98 -13.79 -2.40
N THR A 80 4.27 -14.08 -2.22
CA THR A 80 4.72 -15.41 -1.82
C THR A 80 4.27 -15.74 -0.40
N THR A 81 4.41 -14.78 0.53
CA THR A 81 4.11 -14.97 1.96
C THR A 81 2.61 -14.93 2.24
N TYR A 82 1.88 -14.04 1.57
CA TYR A 82 0.48 -13.75 1.84
C TYR A 82 -0.42 -14.04 0.64
N GLY A 83 -0.04 -14.91 -0.30
CA GLY A 83 -0.76 -15.13 -1.56
C GLY A 83 -2.25 -15.48 -1.40
N SER A 84 -2.66 -16.11 -0.29
CA SER A 84 -4.09 -16.34 -0.01
C SER A 84 -4.88 -15.05 0.25
N LEU A 85 -4.21 -13.96 0.64
CA LEU A 85 -4.76 -12.66 1.01
C LEU A 85 -4.38 -11.54 0.04
N PHE A 86 -3.17 -11.56 -0.52
CA PHE A 86 -2.60 -10.51 -1.34
C PHE A 86 -2.15 -11.07 -2.70
N HIS A 87 -2.74 -10.52 -3.76
CA HIS A 87 -2.22 -10.55 -5.12
C HIS A 87 -2.19 -9.12 -5.63
N ARG A 88 -1.07 -8.68 -6.20
CA ARG A 88 -0.87 -7.26 -6.58
C ARG A 88 -1.90 -6.83 -7.62
N ASP A 89 -2.21 -7.70 -8.58
CA ASP A 89 -3.16 -7.38 -9.66
C ASP A 89 -4.58 -7.14 -9.14
N ASP A 90 -4.99 -7.91 -8.13
CA ASP A 90 -6.28 -7.75 -7.46
C ASP A 90 -6.27 -6.52 -6.54
N TYR A 91 -5.25 -6.41 -5.69
CA TYR A 91 -5.13 -5.34 -4.69
C TYR A 91 -5.06 -3.95 -5.32
N PHE A 92 -4.18 -3.76 -6.32
CA PHE A 92 -4.07 -2.50 -7.06
C PHE A 92 -5.16 -2.34 -8.12
N GLY A 93 -5.73 -3.44 -8.62
CA GLY A 93 -6.92 -3.42 -9.48
C GLY A 93 -8.12 -2.78 -8.77
N GLN A 94 -8.46 -3.24 -7.57
CA GLN A 94 -9.53 -2.64 -6.76
C GLN A 94 -9.22 -1.18 -6.38
N MET A 95 -7.95 -0.86 -6.12
CA MET A 95 -7.54 0.53 -5.88
C MET A 95 -7.78 1.41 -7.11
N LYS A 96 -7.49 0.90 -8.31
CA LYS A 96 -7.68 1.59 -9.58
C LYS A 96 -9.16 1.86 -9.87
N GLU A 97 -10.05 0.94 -9.52
CA GLU A 97 -11.51 1.11 -9.66
C GLU A 97 -12.06 2.28 -8.83
N MET A 98 -11.35 2.68 -7.77
CA MET A 98 -11.73 3.80 -6.91
C MET A 98 -11.22 5.16 -7.39
N LEU A 99 -10.37 5.22 -8.43
CA LEU A 99 -9.77 6.47 -8.95
C LEU A 99 -10.72 7.24 -9.87
#